data_AF-A0A699X8T6-F1
#
_entry.id   AF-A0A699X8T6-F1
#
_cell.length_a   1.000
_cell.length_b   1.000
_cell.length_c   1.000
_cell.angle_alpha   90.00
_cell.angle_beta   90.00
_cell.angle_gamma   90.00
#
_symmetry.space_group_name_H-M   'P 1'
#
loop_
_entity.id
_entity.type
_entity.pdbx_description
1 polymer ?
#
loop_
_entity_poly.entity_id
_entity_poly.type
_entity_poly.pdbx_seq_one_letter_code
_entity_poly.pdbx_strand_id
1 'polypeptide(L)'
;ARRALAFAQYAAWAVRAGRRIAQPNVVWGISTPLTAAWAAARVARHWRVPWVFEVQDLWPSFPVAMGAVPTALARQQLFALEKRL
;
A
#
# COMPACT_ATOMS: atom_id res chain seq x y z
N ALA A 1 6.16 -5.91 -15.18
CA ALA A 1 7.36 -5.58 -14.38
C ALA A 1 7.51 -4.08 -14.06
N ARG A 2 7.58 -3.18 -15.06
CA ARG A 2 7.87 -1.74 -14.85
C ARG A 2 6.93 -1.02 -13.86
N ARG A 3 5.61 -1.27 -13.91
CA ARG A 3 4.65 -0.65 -12.97
C ARG A 3 4.83 -1.12 -11.53
N ALA A 4 5.02 -2.43 -11.31
CA ALA A 4 5.28 -2.98 -9.98
C ALA A 4 6.55 -2.39 -9.36
N LEU A 5 7.60 -2.22 -10.16
CA LEU A 5 8.83 -1.54 -9.73
C LEU A 5 8.58 -0.08 -9.37
N ALA A 6 7.83 0.67 -10.19
CA ALA A 6 7.48 2.06 -9.90
C ALA A 6 6.70 2.20 -8.58
N PHE A 7 5.76 1.28 -8.30
CA PHE A 7 5.01 1.24 -7.05
C PHE A 7 5.91 0.93 -5.84
N ALA A 8 6.82 -0.03 -5.97
CA ALA A 8 7.77 -0.35 -4.92
C ALA A 8 8.73 0.82 -4.63
N GLN A 9 9.22 1.48 -5.68
CA GLN A 9 10.06 2.67 -5.56
C GLN A 9 9.31 3.80 -4.87
N TYR A 10 8.09 4.12 -5.32
CA TYR A 10 7.24 5.12 -4.68
C TYR A 10 7.07 4.84 -3.19
N ALA A 11 6.69 3.61 -2.83
CA ALA A 11 6.50 3.23 -1.44
C ALA A 11 7.78 3.41 -0.59
N ALA A 12 8.94 3.01 -1.11
CA ALA A 12 10.22 3.20 -0.43
C ALA A 12 10.55 4.69 -0.21
N TRP A 13 10.36 5.53 -1.23
CA TRP A 13 10.57 6.97 -1.13
C TRP A 13 9.59 7.64 -0.18
N ALA A 14 8.31 7.26 -0.22
CA ALA A 14 7.28 7.77 0.67
C ALA A 14 7.59 7.47 2.14
N VAL A 15 8.04 6.24 2.45
CA VAL A 15 8.50 5.90 3.82
C VAL A 15 9.70 6.75 4.22
N ARG A 16 10.69 6.92 3.33
CA ARG A 16 11.88 7.73 3.63
C ARG A 16 11.53 9.19 3.90
N ALA A 17 10.65 9.77 3.08
CA ALA A 17 10.18 11.14 3.25
C ALA A 17 9.34 11.30 4.53
N GLY A 18 8.41 10.38 4.78
CA GLY A 18 7.54 10.40 5.96
C GLY A 18 8.28 10.21 7.28
N ARG A 19 9.50 9.68 7.29
CA ARG A 19 10.35 9.65 8.50
C ARG A 19 11.12 10.95 8.76
N ARG A 20 11.11 11.89 7.81
CA ARG A 20 11.86 13.16 7.88
C ARG A 20 10.97 14.38 8.11
N ILE A 21 9.67 14.21 8.14
CA ILE A 21 8.71 15.27 8.49
C ILE A 21 8.67 15.48 10.00
N ALA A 22 8.02 16.55 10.45
CA ALA A 22 7.63 16.67 11.86
C ALA A 22 6.62 15.57 12.23
N GLN A 23 6.57 15.20 13.52
CA GLN A 23 5.64 14.17 13.99
C GLN A 23 4.19 14.55 13.66
N PRO A 24 3.49 13.76 12.81
CA PRO A 24 2.09 14.01 12.51
C PRO A 24 1.20 13.47 13.62
N ASN A 25 -0.02 13.99 13.76
CA ASN A 25 -1.01 13.46 14.70
C ASN A 25 -1.73 12.21 14.18
N VAL A 26 -1.87 12.10 12.85
CA VAL A 26 -2.51 10.99 12.15
C VAL A 26 -1.89 10.84 10.77
N VAL A 27 -1.87 9.62 10.24
CA VAL A 27 -1.43 9.35 8.87
C VAL A 27 -2.62 8.81 8.06
N TRP A 28 -2.87 9.38 6.89
CA TRP A 28 -3.92 8.92 5.99
C TRP A 28 -3.30 8.17 4.81
N GLY A 29 -3.73 6.92 4.58
CA GLY A 29 -3.24 6.08 3.49
C GLY A 29 -4.38 5.59 2.60
N ILE A 30 -4.21 5.71 1.28
CA ILE A 30 -5.19 5.31 0.26
C ILE A 30 -4.77 3.99 -0.44
N SER A 31 -5.73 3.14 -0.83
CA SER A 31 -5.49 1.81 -1.43
C SER A 31 -4.94 1.81 -2.88
N THR A 32 -4.70 2.96 -3.49
CA THR A 32 -4.26 3.08 -4.90
C THR A 32 -2.81 3.52 -5.04
N PRO A 33 -1.86 2.60 -5.31
CA PRO A 33 -1.88 1.14 -5.14
C PRO A 33 -1.71 0.71 -3.67
N LEU A 34 -1.96 -0.57 -3.32
CA LEU A 34 -1.83 -1.07 -1.94
C LEU A 34 -0.46 -0.79 -1.29
N THR A 35 0.59 -0.67 -2.11
CA THR A 35 1.93 -0.29 -1.64
C THR A 35 2.01 1.14 -1.08
N ALA A 36 1.11 2.05 -1.48
CA ALA A 36 0.96 3.38 -0.92
C ALA A 36 0.37 3.33 0.49
N ALA A 37 -0.71 2.58 0.69
CA ALA A 37 -1.29 2.32 2.02
C ALA A 37 -0.27 1.63 2.95
N TRP A 38 0.50 0.68 2.43
CA TRP A 38 1.60 0.07 3.18
C TRP A 38 2.65 1.10 3.62
N ALA A 39 3.01 2.04 2.74
CA ALA A 39 3.96 3.09 3.08
C ALA A 39 3.42 3.99 4.20
N ALA A 40 2.14 4.38 4.12
CA ALA A 40 1.45 5.14 5.16
C ALA A 40 1.48 4.42 6.51
N ALA A 41 1.13 3.13 6.55
CA ALA A 41 1.19 2.32 7.77
C ALA A 41 2.61 2.25 8.37
N ARG A 42 3.65 2.16 7.53
CA ARG A 42 5.05 2.18 7.96
C ARG A 42 5.48 3.51 8.57
N VAL A 43 4.98 4.63 8.04
CA VAL A 43 5.23 5.97 8.57
C VAL A 43 4.49 6.16 9.90
N ALA A 44 3.22 5.77 9.97
CA ALA A 44 2.42 5.82 11.20
C ALA A 44 3.08 5.04 12.35
N ARG A 45 3.54 3.82 12.05
CA ARG A 45 4.27 2.99 13.02
C ARG A 45 5.59 3.61 13.47
N HIS A 46 6.29 4.32 12.59
CA HIS A 46 7.52 5.03 12.96
C HIS A 46 7.24 6.14 13.96
N TRP A 47 6.19 6.93 13.73
CA TRP A 47 5.78 8.04 14.61
C TRP A 47 4.90 7.62 15.78
N ARG A 48 4.51 6.34 15.86
CA ARG A 48 3.60 5.78 16.87
C ARG A 48 2.27 6.55 16.96
N VAL A 49 1.71 6.88 15.79
CA VAL A 49 0.44 7.60 15.68
C VAL A 49 -0.61 6.75 14.98
N PRO A 50 -1.90 6.99 15.22
CA PRO A 50 -2.97 6.30 14.50
C PRO A 50 -2.87 6.56 13.00
N TRP A 51 -3.43 5.64 12.21
CA TRP A 51 -3.56 5.84 10.78
C TRP A 51 -4.93 5.41 10.28
N VAL A 52 -5.37 6.04 9.21
CA VAL A 52 -6.63 5.75 8.52
C VAL A 52 -6.29 5.09 7.19
N PHE A 53 -6.91 3.93 6.95
CA PHE A 53 -6.85 3.26 5.67
C PHE A 53 -8.12 3.57 4.87
N GLU A 54 -8.00 4.43 3.86
CA GLU A 54 -9.06 4.70 2.91
C GLU A 54 -8.98 3.72 1.73
N VAL A 55 -9.95 2.81 1.68
CA VAL A 55 -10.11 1.89 0.57
C VAL A 55 -10.89 2.61 -0.53
N GLN A 56 -10.18 3.14 -1.54
CA GLN A 56 -10.85 3.75 -2.71
C GLN A 56 -11.21 2.71 -3.78
N ASP A 57 -10.37 1.69 -3.96
CA ASP A 57 -10.60 0.63 -4.93
C ASP A 57 -10.73 -0.74 -4.26
N LEU A 58 -11.59 -1.59 -4.81
CA LEU A 58 -11.71 -3.02 -4.53
C LEU A 58 -10.43 -3.74 -4.98
N TRP A 59 -9.34 -3.50 -4.28
CA TRP A 59 -8.04 -4.14 -4.52
C TRP A 59 -7.94 -5.33 -3.58
N PRO A 60 -7.78 -6.57 -4.07
CA PRO A 60 -7.13 -6.94 -5.34
C PRO A 60 -8.08 -7.33 -6.48
N SER A 61 -9.39 -7.27 -6.29
CA SER A 61 -10.43 -7.67 -7.26
C SER A 61 -10.29 -6.93 -8.59
N PHE A 62 -10.00 -5.62 -8.56
CA PHE A 62 -9.93 -4.77 -9.74
C PHE A 62 -8.74 -5.09 -10.67
N PRO A 63 -7.48 -5.20 -10.20
CA PRO A 63 -6.36 -5.68 -11.01
C PRO A 63 -6.52 -7.10 -11.55
N VAL A 64 -7.19 -7.97 -10.78
CA VAL A 64 -7.46 -9.35 -11.18
C VAL A 64 -8.47 -9.37 -12.34
N ALA A 65 -9.57 -8.62 -12.22
CA ALA A 65 -10.59 -8.49 -13.26
C ALA A 65 -10.03 -7.84 -14.54
N MET A 66 -9.11 -6.88 -14.41
CA MET A 66 -8.43 -6.22 -15.52
C MET A 66 -7.30 -7.05 -16.15
N GLY A 67 -7.04 -8.28 -15.67
CA GLY A 67 -5.98 -9.15 -16.20
C GLY A 67 -4.55 -8.69 -15.88
N ALA A 68 -4.38 -7.68 -15.00
CA ALA A 68 -3.07 -7.14 -14.62
C ALA A 68 -2.26 -8.10 -13.72
N VAL A 69 -2.92 -9.14 -13.17
CA VAL A 69 -2.30 -10.21 -12.38
C VAL A 69 -2.55 -11.55 -13.09
N PRO A 70 -1.69 -11.93 -14.06
CA PRO A 70 -1.94 -13.08 -14.92
C PRO A 70 -1.79 -14.41 -14.17
N THR A 71 -0.92 -14.46 -13.15
CA THR A 71 -0.56 -15.71 -12.46
C THR A 71 -1.46 -15.99 -11.27
N ALA A 72 -2.05 -17.19 -11.22
CA ALA A 72 -2.95 -17.63 -10.15
C ALA A 72 -2.33 -17.51 -8.74
N LEU A 73 -1.03 -17.82 -8.59
CA LEU A 73 -0.30 -17.69 -7.34
C LEU A 73 -0.26 -16.23 -6.83
N ALA A 74 0.00 -15.28 -7.72
CA ALA A 74 0.05 -13.87 -7.37
C ALA A 74 -1.33 -13.35 -6.93
N ARG A 75 -2.41 -13.84 -7.56
CA ARG A 75 -3.80 -13.57 -7.11
C ARG A 75 -4.05 -14.10 -5.71
N GLN A 76 -3.68 -15.35 -5.44
CA GLN A 76 -3.87 -15.98 -4.13
C GLN A 76 -3.07 -15.26 -3.03
N GLN A 77 -1.83 -14.85 -3.30
CA GLN A 77 -1.03 -14.10 -2.34
C GLN A 77 -1.63 -12.72 -2.05
N LEU A 78 -2.21 -12.06 -3.06
CA LEU A 78 -2.91 -10.78 -2.89
C LEU A 78 -4.12 -10.89 -1.98
N PHE A 79 -4.99 -11.88 -2.20
CA PHE A 79 -6.14 -12.13 -1.33
C PHE A 79 -5.73 -12.59 0.08
N ALA A 80 -4.62 -13.31 0.22
CA ALA A 80 -4.10 -13.71 1.52
C ALA A 80 -3.52 -12.54 2.32
N LEU A 81 -2.94 -11.54 1.65
CA LEU A 81 -2.45 -10.30 2.26
C LEU A 81 -3.62 -9.40 2.69
N GLU A 82 -4.67 -9.30 1.89
CA GLU A 82 -5.92 -8.59 2.24
C GLU A 82 -6.54 -9.17 3.52
N LYS A 83 -6.64 -10.50 3.64
CA LYS A 83 -7.19 -11.17 4.84
C LYS A 83 -6.33 -11.04 6.12
N ARG A 84 -5.08 -10.58 6.00
CA ARG A 84 -4.13 -10.44 7.11
C ARG A 84 -3.94 -9.00 7.58
N LEU A 85 -4.46 -8.03 6.83
CA LEU A 85 -4.55 -6.62 7.20
C LEU A 85 -5.85 -6.39 7.98
#